data_AF-A0A7J2UQV4-F1
#
_entry.id   AF-A0A7J2UQV4-F1
#
_cell.length_a   1.000
_cell.length_b   1.000
_cell.length_c   1.000
_cell.angle_alpha   90.00
_cell.angle_beta   90.00
_cell.angle_gamma   90.00
#
_symmetry.space_group_name_H-M   'P 1'
#
loop_
_entity.id
_entity.type
_entity.pdbx_description
1 polymer ?
#
loop_
_entity_poly.entity_id
_entity_poly.type
_entity_poly.pdbx_seq_one_letter_code
_entity_poly.pdbx_strand_id
1 'polypeptide(L)'
;MKPREKRELIERIIDLCESVRSRGLDPFDVQVKELLERLRELFPELKELEDLYLDMRAVSGLADVVAHQSEWLKHRSSILYLDPLLVMLKMQVMEPAELAEVFVRCWHPVIEMESITPSAIRMGLDYWTE
;
A
#
# COMPACT_ATOMS: atom_id res chain seq x y z
N MET A 1 11.53 33.15 -4.97
CA MET A 1 10.68 33.50 -3.81
C MET A 1 11.35 34.58 -2.98
N LYS A 2 10.56 35.49 -2.40
CA LYS A 2 11.06 36.41 -1.38
C LYS A 2 11.48 35.61 -0.13
N PRO A 3 12.46 36.06 0.68
CA PRO A 3 12.93 35.32 1.86
C PRO A 3 11.81 34.90 2.82
N ARG A 4 10.80 35.77 3.00
CA ARG A 4 9.62 35.51 3.83
C ARG A 4 8.75 34.36 3.31
N GLU A 5 8.56 34.26 1.99
CA GLU A 5 7.75 33.19 1.38
C GLU A 5 8.43 31.82 1.57
N LYS A 6 9.76 31.77 1.64
CA LYS A 6 10.53 30.54 1.87
C LYS A 6 10.34 30.03 3.30
N ARG A 7 10.45 30.92 4.28
CA ARG A 7 10.15 30.60 5.69
C ARG A 7 8.73 30.08 5.86
N GLU A 8 7.75 30.78 5.28
CA GLU A 8 6.35 30.35 5.36
C GLU A 8 6.13 28.96 4.76
N LEU A 9 6.87 28.58 3.71
CA LEU A 9 6.79 27.24 3.14
C LEU A 9 7.38 26.18 4.07
N ILE A 10 8.54 26.43 4.68
CA ILE A 10 9.18 25.51 5.64
C ILE A 10 8.29 25.34 6.88
N GLU A 11 7.72 26.43 7.41
CA GLU A 11 6.79 26.40 8.54
C GLU A 11 5.53 25.58 8.22
N ARG A 12 4.95 25.73 7.02
CA ARG A 12 3.82 24.89 6.60
C ARG A 12 4.18 23.40 6.53
N ILE A 13 5.40 23.05 6.13
CA ILE A 13 5.87 21.66 6.14
C ILE A 13 5.95 21.15 7.58
N ILE A 14 6.46 21.95 8.51
CA ILE A 14 6.53 21.60 9.93
C ILE A 14 5.13 21.39 10.49
N ASP A 15 4.20 22.31 10.24
CA ASP A 15 2.81 22.22 10.69
C ASP A 15 2.11 20.95 10.16
N LEU A 16 2.35 20.62 8.89
CA LEU A 16 1.85 19.39 8.29
C LEU A 16 2.38 18.16 9.02
N CYS A 17 3.69 18.10 9.31
CA CYS A 17 4.28 16.99 10.05
C CYS A 17 3.73 16.90 11.49
N GLU A 18 3.50 18.04 12.16
CA GLU A 18 2.87 18.06 13.48
C GLU A 18 1.41 17.60 13.45
N SER A 19 0.68 17.88 12.37
CA SER A 19 -0.70 17.43 12.22
C SER A 19 -0.82 15.90 12.10
N VAL A 20 0.13 15.24 11.43
CA VAL A 20 0.22 13.77 11.40
C VAL A 20 0.43 13.21 12.81
N ARG A 21 1.33 13.82 13.60
CA ARG A 21 1.62 13.37 14.97
C ARG A 21 0.46 13.56 15.96
N SER A 22 -0.22 14.71 15.88
CA SER A 22 -1.15 15.15 16.95
C SER A 22 -2.64 15.04 16.61
N ARG A 23 -2.99 15.07 15.32
CA ARG A 23 -4.39 15.14 14.87
C ARG A 23 -4.87 13.86 14.18
N GLY A 24 -4.03 12.82 14.14
CA GLY A 24 -4.36 11.54 13.52
C GLY A 24 -4.56 11.64 12.00
N LEU A 25 -3.91 12.61 11.36
CA LEU A 25 -3.87 12.71 9.90
C LEU A 25 -3.16 11.49 9.34
N ASP A 26 -3.66 10.93 8.23
CA ASP A 26 -3.05 9.76 7.61
C ASP A 26 -1.62 10.11 7.17
N PRO A 27 -0.58 9.39 7.64
CA PRO A 27 0.79 9.67 7.24
C PRO A 27 1.02 9.47 5.74
N PHE A 28 0.16 8.74 5.02
CA PHE A 28 0.24 8.56 3.56
C PHE A 28 -0.28 9.75 2.75
N ASP A 29 -1.04 10.66 3.36
CA ASP A 29 -1.46 11.91 2.69
C ASP A 29 -0.30 12.89 2.50
N VAL A 30 0.81 12.68 3.23
CA VAL A 30 2.01 13.50 3.12
C VAL A 30 2.95 12.97 2.03
N GLN A 31 3.11 13.76 0.97
CA GLN A 31 4.04 13.50 -0.13
C GLN A 31 5.48 13.82 0.27
N VAL A 32 6.07 12.99 1.14
CA VAL A 32 7.39 13.22 1.74
C VAL A 32 8.49 13.50 0.71
N LYS A 33 8.51 12.74 -0.39
CA LYS A 33 9.52 12.88 -1.44
C LYS A 33 9.52 14.29 -2.05
N GLU A 34 8.34 14.77 -2.44
CA GLU A 34 8.19 16.09 -3.06
C GLU A 34 8.56 17.23 -2.09
N LEU A 35 8.21 17.08 -0.81
CA LEU A 35 8.55 18.06 0.21
C LEU A 35 10.06 18.09 0.49
N LEU A 36 10.73 16.94 0.52
CA LEU A 36 12.19 16.87 0.62
C LEU A 36 12.89 17.47 -0.59
N GLU A 37 12.38 17.24 -1.80
CA GLU A 37 12.89 17.86 -3.03
C GLU A 37 12.78 19.38 -2.96
N ARG A 38 11.63 19.91 -2.53
CA ARG A 38 11.44 21.35 -2.31
C ARG A 38 12.38 21.93 -1.25
N LEU A 39 12.57 21.25 -0.12
CA LEU A 39 13.53 21.69 0.90
C LEU A 39 14.96 21.73 0.34
N ARG A 40 15.34 20.71 -0.44
CA ARG A 40 16.64 20.64 -1.08
C ARG A 40 16.88 21.77 -2.09
N GLU A 41 15.85 22.18 -2.83
CA GLU A 41 15.92 23.33 -3.74
C GLU A 41 16.11 24.65 -2.99
N LEU A 42 15.50 24.80 -1.81
CA LEU A 42 15.59 26.00 -0.98
C LEU A 42 16.90 26.07 -0.18
N PHE A 43 17.48 24.93 0.19
CA PHE A 43 18.65 24.84 1.07
C PHE A 43 19.83 25.74 0.69
N PRO A 44 20.27 25.85 -0.59
CA PRO A 44 21.39 26.72 -0.96
C PRO A 44 21.15 28.21 -0.70
N GLU A 45 19.89 28.62 -0.55
CA GLU A 45 19.50 30.00 -0.35
C GLU A 45 19.35 30.37 1.14
N LEU A 46 19.38 29.39 2.04
CA LEU A 46 19.31 29.59 3.49
C LEU A 46 20.69 29.97 4.02
N LYS A 47 20.81 31.16 4.61
CA LYS A 47 22.10 31.68 5.12
C LYS A 47 22.10 32.01 6.60
N GLU A 48 20.93 32.29 7.15
CA GLU A 48 20.77 32.60 8.57
C GLU A 48 20.63 31.32 9.38
N LEU A 49 21.17 31.34 10.61
CA LEU A 49 21.12 30.19 11.52
C LEU A 49 19.68 29.74 11.81
N GLU A 50 18.77 30.71 11.95
CA GLU A 50 17.34 30.47 12.16
C GLU A 50 16.70 29.73 10.98
N ASP A 51 17.09 30.05 9.75
CA ASP A 51 16.56 29.40 8.55
C ASP A 51 17.04 27.94 8.47
N LEU A 52 18.31 27.72 8.79
CA LEU A 52 18.90 26.38 8.86
C LEU A 52 18.27 25.54 9.97
N TYR A 53 17.93 26.16 11.10
CA TYR A 53 17.20 25.48 12.18
C TYR A 53 15.79 25.06 11.75
N LEU A 54 15.06 25.94 11.05
CA LEU A 54 13.74 25.63 10.52
C LEU A 54 13.81 24.49 9.49
N ASP A 55 14.78 24.54 8.57
CA ASP A 55 15.00 23.46 7.60
C ASP A 55 15.28 22.12 8.27
N MET A 56 16.19 22.12 9.26
CA MET A 56 16.50 20.91 10.04
C MET A 56 15.25 20.36 10.76
N ARG A 57 14.42 21.24 11.34
CA ARG A 57 13.16 20.85 11.98
C ARG A 57 12.16 20.26 10.97
N ALA A 58 12.08 20.81 9.77
CA ALA A 58 11.22 20.29 8.71
C ALA A 58 11.68 18.91 8.22
N VAL A 59 12.99 18.73 7.99
CA VAL A 59 13.58 17.43 7.61
C VAL A 59 13.34 16.38 8.69
N SER A 60 13.54 16.72 9.97
CA SER A 60 13.27 15.81 11.07
C SER A 60 11.79 15.45 11.17
N GLY A 61 10.88 16.42 10.97
CA GLY A 61 9.44 16.16 10.93
C GLY A 61 9.05 15.20 9.82
N LEU A 62 9.63 15.35 8.63
CA LEU A 62 9.39 14.45 7.50
C LEU A 62 9.95 13.04 7.75
N ALA A 63 11.10 12.92 8.41
CA ALA A 63 11.64 11.62 8.82
C ALA A 63 10.69 10.90 9.79
N ASP A 64 10.09 11.62 10.75
CA ASP A 64 9.09 11.07 11.65
C ASP A 64 7.84 10.59 10.90
N VAL A 65 7.39 11.32 9.89
CA VAL A 65 6.27 10.88 9.04
C VAL A 65 6.59 9.56 8.34
N VAL A 66 7.80 9.40 7.78
CA VAL A 66 8.23 8.13 7.17
C VAL A 66 8.25 6.99 8.20
N ALA A 67 8.68 7.26 9.42
CA ALA A 67 8.62 6.28 10.50
C ALA A 67 7.17 5.85 10.80
N HIS A 68 6.22 6.79 10.82
CA HIS A 68 4.79 6.49 11.00
C HIS A 68 4.23 5.67 9.82
N GLN A 69 4.58 6.01 8.57
CA GLN A 69 4.20 5.21 7.39
C GLN A 69 4.71 3.77 7.52
N SER A 70 5.96 3.59 7.96
CA SER A 70 6.55 2.25 8.16
C SER A 70 5.83 1.47 9.25
N GLU A 71 5.54 2.10 10.39
CA GLU A 71 4.85 1.44 11.50
C GLU A 71 3.42 1.05 11.13
N TRP A 72 2.71 1.92 10.41
CA TRP A 72 1.39 1.62 9.86
C TRP A 72 1.42 0.39 8.95
N LEU A 73 2.40 0.30 8.03
CA LEU A 73 2.57 -0.86 7.14
C LEU A 73 2.91 -2.13 7.91
N LYS A 74 3.78 -2.06 8.92
CA LYS A 74 4.12 -3.21 9.77
C LYS A 74 2.89 -3.70 10.52
N HIS A 75 2.10 -2.80 11.09
CA HIS A 75 0.89 -3.18 11.80
C HIS A 75 -0.12 -3.86 10.85
N ARG A 76 -0.35 -3.28 9.67
CA ARG A 76 -1.29 -3.84 8.68
C ARG A 76 -0.82 -5.18 8.11
N SER A 77 0.47 -5.32 7.83
CA SER A 77 1.04 -6.58 7.38
C SER A 77 1.00 -7.66 8.46
N SER A 78 1.28 -7.33 9.72
CA SER A 78 1.19 -8.27 10.84
C SER A 78 -0.21 -8.84 11.00
N ILE A 79 -1.25 -8.01 10.83
CA ILE A 79 -2.65 -8.46 10.83
C ILE A 79 -2.93 -9.41 9.67
N LEU A 80 -2.42 -9.10 8.47
CA LEU A 80 -2.55 -9.96 7.29
C LEU A 80 -1.87 -11.34 7.46
N TYR A 81 -0.82 -11.45 8.28
CA TYR A 81 -0.19 -12.74 8.60
C TYR A 81 -0.92 -13.51 9.71
N LEU A 82 -1.68 -12.80 10.55
CA LEU A 82 -2.45 -13.40 11.63
C LEU A 82 -3.59 -14.27 11.08
N ASP A 83 -4.24 -13.85 9.99
CA ASP A 83 -5.32 -14.60 9.35
C ASP A 83 -4.86 -15.98 8.80
N PRO A 84 -3.78 -16.09 8.00
CA PRO A 84 -3.24 -17.38 7.58
C PRO A 84 -2.85 -18.31 8.74
N LEU A 85 -2.26 -17.76 9.81
CA LEU A 85 -1.89 -18.55 10.98
C LEU A 85 -3.14 -19.10 11.69
N LEU A 86 -4.16 -18.27 11.90
CA LEU A 86 -5.43 -18.69 12.50
C LEU A 86 -6.14 -19.74 11.64
N VAL A 87 -6.11 -19.59 10.30
CA VAL A 87 -6.64 -20.59 9.38
C VAL A 87 -5.87 -21.90 9.50
N MET A 88 -4.53 -21.87 9.53
CA MET A 88 -3.70 -23.06 9.72
C MET A 88 -3.99 -23.77 11.04
N LEU A 89 -4.08 -23.03 12.15
CA LEU A 89 -4.40 -23.59 13.45
C LEU A 89 -5.79 -24.24 13.46
N LYS A 90 -6.78 -23.59 12.82
CA LYS A 90 -8.13 -24.14 12.71
C LYS A 90 -8.15 -25.42 11.87
N MET A 91 -7.39 -25.49 10.78
CA MET A 91 -7.25 -26.71 9.97
C MET A 91 -6.62 -27.87 10.76
N GLN A 92 -5.70 -27.60 11.69
CA GLN A 92 -5.07 -28.65 12.51
C GLN A 92 -6.01 -29.29 13.54
N VAL A 93 -7.03 -28.56 14.00
CA VAL A 93 -7.97 -29.03 15.04
C VAL A 93 -9.32 -29.48 14.47
N MET A 94 -9.60 -29.26 13.19
CA MET A 94 -10.82 -29.74 12.53
C MET A 94 -10.79 -31.24 12.31
N GLU A 95 -11.95 -31.87 12.40
CA GLU A 95 -12.10 -33.27 12.01
C GLU A 95 -12.02 -33.41 10.47
N PRO A 96 -11.48 -34.52 9.93
CA PRO A 96 -11.33 -34.70 8.49
C PRO A 96 -12.62 -34.49 7.67
N ALA A 97 -13.78 -34.82 8.26
CA ALA A 97 -15.08 -34.62 7.63
C ALA A 97 -15.45 -33.13 7.47
N GLU A 98 -15.19 -32.31 8.48
CA GLU A 98 -15.44 -30.86 8.44
C GLU A 98 -14.54 -30.18 7.41
N LEU A 99 -13.28 -30.61 7.34
CA LEU A 99 -12.32 -30.11 6.36
C LEU A 99 -12.77 -30.43 4.93
N ALA A 100 -13.23 -31.67 4.69
CA ALA A 100 -13.77 -32.08 3.39
C ALA A 100 -15.00 -31.26 2.98
N GLU A 101 -15.91 -30.98 3.91
CA GLU A 101 -17.10 -30.15 3.64
C GLU A 101 -16.71 -28.72 3.23
N VAL A 102 -15.74 -28.11 3.93
CA VAL A 102 -15.22 -26.78 3.58
C VAL A 102 -14.58 -26.79 2.20
N PHE A 103 -13.75 -27.79 1.88
CA PHE A 103 -13.14 -27.90 0.56
C PHE A 103 -14.18 -28.04 -0.56
N VAL A 104 -15.22 -28.85 -0.36
CA VAL A 104 -16.33 -28.99 -1.33
C VAL A 104 -17.07 -27.66 -1.52
N ARG A 105 -17.33 -26.91 -0.45
CA ARG A 105 -17.99 -25.60 -0.54
C ARG A 105 -17.15 -24.54 -1.24
N CYS A 106 -15.83 -24.61 -1.11
CA CYS A 106 -14.89 -23.70 -1.76
C CYS A 106 -14.40 -24.21 -3.12
N TRP A 107 -14.89 -25.37 -3.57
CA TRP A 107 -14.49 -25.99 -4.82
C TRP A 107 -14.98 -25.16 -6.00
N HIS A 108 -14.06 -24.49 -6.70
CA HIS A 108 -14.30 -23.81 -7.97
C HIS A 108 -13.58 -24.61 -9.06
N PRO A 109 -14.19 -25.68 -9.60
CA PRO A 109 -13.54 -26.46 -10.63
C PRO A 109 -13.38 -25.56 -11.86
N VAL A 110 -12.18 -25.59 -12.43
CA VAL A 110 -12.00 -25.11 -13.81
C VAL A 110 -12.65 -26.16 -14.70
N ILE A 111 -13.98 -26.07 -14.85
CA ILE A 111 -14.70 -26.87 -15.84
C ILE A 111 -14.38 -26.22 -17.18
N GLU A 112 -13.39 -26.76 -17.88
CA GLU A 112 -13.35 -26.59 -19.32
C GLU A 112 -14.56 -27.34 -19.89
N MET A 113 -15.63 -26.61 -20.17
CA MET A 113 -16.71 -27.14 -20.99
C MET A 113 -16.20 -27.13 -22.44
N GLU A 114 -15.67 -28.27 -22.91
CA GLU A 114 -15.54 -28.53 -24.35
C GLU A 114 -16.93 -28.50 -24.99
N SER A 115 -17.37 -27.30 -25.37
CA SER A 115 -18.60 -27.15 -26.13
C SER A 115 -18.27 -27.50 -27.57
N ILE A 116 -18.79 -28.64 -28.06
CA ILE A 116 -18.77 -28.93 -29.49
C ILE A 116 -19.41 -27.75 -30.22
N THR A 117 -18.61 -27.05 -31.03
CA THR A 117 -19.13 -25.96 -31.85
C THR A 117 -19.84 -26.53 -33.07
N PRO A 118 -20.85 -25.83 -33.63
CA PRO A 118 -21.48 -26.24 -34.89
C PRO A 118 -20.46 -26.45 -36.02
N SER A 119 -19.34 -25.73 -35.99
CA SER A 119 -18.24 -25.90 -36.95
C SER A 119 -17.50 -27.24 -36.78
N ALA A 120 -17.30 -27.70 -35.54
CA ALA A 120 -16.68 -29.00 -35.28
C ALA A 120 -17.57 -30.16 -35.75
N ILE A 121 -18.90 -30.04 -35.59
CA ILE A 121 -19.87 -31.00 -36.13
C ILE A 121 -19.79 -31.04 -37.66
N ARG A 122 -19.70 -29.87 -38.31
CA ARG A 122 -19.59 -29.78 -39.77
C ARG A 122 -18.30 -30.42 -40.29
N MET A 123 -17.15 -30.15 -39.66
CA MET A 123 -15.89 -30.83 -40.01
C MET A 123 -15.99 -32.35 -39.86
N GLY A 124 -16.64 -32.83 -38.80
CA GLY A 124 -16.88 -34.26 -38.61
C GLY A 124 -17.72 -34.86 -39.75
N LEU A 125 -18.79 -34.17 -40.17
CA LEU A 125 -19.60 -34.59 -41.32
C LEU A 125 -18.77 -34.60 -42.61
N ASP A 126 -18.04 -33.52 -42.89
CA ASP A 126 -17.25 -33.39 -44.12
C ASP A 126 -16.19 -34.51 -44.22
N TYR A 127 -15.52 -34.86 -43.11
CA TYR A 127 -14.55 -35.97 -43.05
C TYR A 127 -15.14 -37.35 -43.44
N TRP A 128 -16.43 -37.59 -43.19
CA TRP A 128 -17.08 -38.83 -43.57
C TRP A 128 -17.68 -38.81 -44.99
N THR A 129 -17.75 -37.64 -45.62
CA THR A 129 -18.36 -37.45 -46.94
C THR A 129 -17.34 -37.24 -48.07
N GLU A 130 -16.10 -36.89 -47.74
CA GLU A 130 -14.92 -36.95 -48.62
C GLU A 130 -14.17 -38.28 -48.50
#